data_AF-A0A6A5USP1-F1
#
_entry.id   AF-A0A6A5USP1-F1
#
_cell.length_a   1.000
_cell.length_b   1.000
_cell.length_c   1.000
_cell.angle_alpha   90.00
_cell.angle_beta   90.00
_cell.angle_gamma   90.00
#
_symmetry.space_group_name_H-M   'P 1'
#
loop_
_entity.id
_entity.type
_entity.pdbx_description
1 polymer ?
#
loop_
_entity_poly.entity_id
_entity_poly.type
_entity_poly.pdbx_seq_one_letter_code
_entity_poly.pdbx_strand_id
1 'polypeptide(L)'
;MVSFMTLLALSASALASPVLQTRQMEIPENWTWHVSGWSAGCARGGCYYNFNVSVPTVEGQILGAKAYCSGDENGYYREDFSNYFENCRILEGVNNGISAKFSSRENSTSGSPEDIVLSFELAAYEPTGRPAYNFTGSHKAIYNQFIAPEQEFDVTPTEVSTIA
;
A
#
# COMPACT_ATOMS: atom_id res chain seq x y z
N MET A 1 -12.69 65.74 41.60
CA MET A 1 -11.62 64.81 41.17
C MET A 1 -12.24 63.84 40.19
N VAL A 2 -11.83 63.89 38.93
CA VAL A 2 -12.38 63.09 37.83
C VAL A 2 -11.50 61.85 37.69
N SER A 3 -12.07 60.66 37.85
CA SER A 3 -11.35 59.39 37.73
C SER A 3 -11.30 58.96 36.27
N PHE A 4 -10.09 58.71 35.75
CA PHE A 4 -9.83 58.33 34.37
C PHE A 4 -10.06 56.83 34.14
N MET A 5 -10.87 56.50 33.13
CA MET A 5 -11.04 55.16 32.58
C MET A 5 -9.75 54.68 31.88
N THR A 6 -9.42 53.41 32.05
CA THR A 6 -8.51 52.68 31.14
C THR A 6 -9.14 51.33 30.76
N LEU A 7 -9.60 51.25 29.51
CA LEU A 7 -10.04 50.02 28.85
C LEU A 7 -8.84 49.41 28.12
N LEU A 8 -8.35 48.25 28.58
CA LEU A 8 -7.40 47.43 27.82
C LEU A 8 -8.17 46.58 26.81
N ALA A 9 -8.04 46.89 25.52
CA ALA A 9 -8.49 46.03 24.43
C ALA A 9 -7.34 45.09 24.03
N LEU A 10 -7.44 43.80 24.38
CA LEU A 10 -6.59 42.76 23.80
C LEU A 10 -7.21 42.31 22.48
N SER A 11 -6.60 42.71 21.36
CA SER A 11 -6.91 42.15 20.04
C SER A 11 -6.29 40.75 19.92
N ALA A 12 -7.10 39.71 20.12
CA ALA A 12 -6.73 38.36 19.77
C ALA A 12 -6.84 38.20 18.24
N SER A 13 -5.70 38.28 17.55
CA SER A 13 -5.57 37.85 16.17
C SER A 13 -5.68 36.33 16.12
N ALA A 14 -6.89 35.82 15.87
CA ALA A 14 -7.11 34.43 15.52
C ALA A 14 -6.44 34.16 14.17
N LEU A 15 -5.27 33.51 14.20
CA LEU A 15 -4.66 32.90 13.02
C LEU A 15 -5.57 31.74 12.59
N ALA A 16 -6.49 32.03 11.67
CA ALA A 16 -7.19 30.98 10.94
C ALA A 16 -6.16 30.31 10.03
N SER A 17 -5.53 29.24 10.52
CA SER A 17 -4.75 28.36 9.66
C SER A 17 -5.68 27.84 8.55
N PRO A 18 -5.32 27.97 7.27
CA PRO A 18 -6.12 27.38 6.21
C PRO A 18 -6.15 25.87 6.45
N VAL A 19 -7.35 25.34 6.65
CA VAL A 19 -7.59 23.91 6.57
C VAL A 19 -7.34 23.55 5.11
N LEU A 20 -6.14 23.04 4.81
CA LEU A 20 -5.89 22.36 3.55
C LEU A 20 -6.85 21.18 3.54
N GLN A 21 -7.95 21.36 2.81
CA GLN A 21 -8.87 20.28 2.50
C GLN A 21 -8.14 19.40 1.48
N THR A 22 -7.18 18.61 1.95
CA THR A 22 -6.53 17.55 1.17
C THR A 22 -7.65 16.64 0.72
N ARG A 23 -8.06 16.78 -0.53
CA ARG A 23 -9.02 15.90 -1.17
C ARG A 23 -8.47 14.49 -1.00
N GLN A 24 -9.17 13.66 -0.24
CA GLN A 24 -8.80 12.26 -0.08
C GLN A 24 -8.74 11.66 -1.49
N MET A 25 -7.62 11.06 -1.85
CA MET A 25 -7.53 10.40 -3.15
C MET A 25 -8.47 9.20 -3.17
N GLU A 26 -9.13 9.02 -4.30
CA GLU A 26 -10.00 7.89 -4.56
C GLU A 26 -9.26 6.87 -5.43
N ILE A 27 -9.64 5.60 -5.31
CA ILE A 27 -9.14 4.54 -6.18
C ILE A 27 -9.73 4.78 -7.57
N PRO A 28 -8.92 4.93 -8.63
CA PRO A 28 -9.45 5.17 -9.97
C PRO A 28 -10.31 3.99 -10.45
N GLU A 29 -11.38 4.30 -11.19
CA GLU A 29 -12.28 3.27 -11.73
C GLU A 29 -11.52 2.32 -12.68
N ASN A 30 -11.80 1.02 -12.58
CA ASN A 30 -11.18 -0.03 -13.39
C ASN A 30 -9.63 -0.05 -13.32
N TRP A 31 -9.05 0.43 -12.22
CA TRP A 31 -7.61 0.42 -12.01
C TRP A 31 -7.16 -0.90 -11.39
N THR A 32 -6.88 -1.88 -12.25
CA THR A 32 -6.40 -3.21 -11.86
C THR A 32 -4.90 -3.34 -12.05
N TRP A 33 -4.24 -4.08 -11.15
CA TRP A 33 -2.83 -4.39 -11.23
C TRP A 33 -2.67 -5.81 -11.77
N HIS A 34 -1.82 -5.97 -12.77
CA HIS A 34 -1.62 -7.26 -13.39
C HIS A 34 -0.43 -7.98 -12.77
N VAL A 35 -0.66 -9.17 -12.22
CA VAL A 35 0.37 -10.07 -11.69
C VAL A 35 0.70 -11.14 -12.72
N SER A 36 1.98 -11.28 -13.04
CA SER A 36 2.48 -12.27 -13.99
C SER A 36 3.68 -13.04 -13.45
N GLY A 37 3.92 -14.21 -14.04
CA GLY A 37 4.97 -15.12 -13.58
C GLY A 37 4.79 -15.55 -12.11
N TRP A 38 3.54 -15.77 -11.70
CA TRP A 38 3.23 -16.12 -10.31
C TRP A 38 3.74 -17.51 -9.97
N SER A 39 4.51 -17.58 -8.89
CA SER A 39 5.00 -18.81 -8.30
C SER A 39 4.94 -18.71 -6.77
N ALA A 40 4.19 -19.62 -6.15
CA ALA A 40 4.11 -19.74 -4.71
C ALA A 40 4.11 -21.21 -4.27
N GLY A 41 4.74 -21.45 -3.13
CA GLY A 41 4.90 -22.78 -2.57
C GLY A 41 5.07 -22.74 -1.06
N CYS A 42 4.81 -23.87 -0.41
CA CYS A 42 5.05 -24.03 1.02
C CYS A 42 5.96 -25.22 1.27
N ALA A 43 6.95 -25.01 2.13
CA ALA A 43 7.87 -26.02 2.62
C ALA A 43 7.84 -26.05 4.15
N ARG A 44 8.68 -26.91 4.75
CA ARG A 44 8.76 -27.04 6.22
C ARG A 44 9.13 -25.74 6.95
N GLY A 45 9.71 -24.76 6.25
CA GLY A 45 10.13 -23.48 6.79
C GLY A 45 9.15 -22.31 6.58
N GLY A 46 7.99 -22.55 5.98
CA GLY A 46 7.04 -21.49 5.63
C GLY A 46 6.67 -21.50 4.15
N CYS A 47 5.84 -20.54 3.77
CA CYS A 47 5.46 -20.32 2.37
C CYS A 47 6.29 -19.19 1.75
N TYR A 48 6.50 -19.26 0.44
CA TYR A 48 7.20 -18.23 -0.33
C TYR A 48 6.36 -17.81 -1.53
N TYR A 49 6.61 -16.61 -2.05
CA TYR A 49 6.07 -16.11 -3.30
C TYR A 49 7.16 -15.44 -4.14
N ASN A 50 6.95 -15.47 -5.46
CA ASN A 50 7.65 -14.63 -6.41
C ASN A 50 6.77 -14.36 -7.62
N PHE A 51 6.80 -13.13 -8.13
CA PHE A 51 6.01 -12.69 -9.28
C PHE A 51 6.49 -11.33 -9.79
N ASN A 52 6.04 -10.95 -10.98
CA ASN A 52 6.07 -9.57 -11.45
C ASN A 52 4.69 -8.93 -11.29
N VAL A 53 4.65 -7.65 -11.01
CA VAL A 53 3.41 -6.87 -10.99
C VAL A 53 3.56 -5.63 -11.86
N SER A 54 2.51 -5.33 -12.61
CA SER A 54 2.38 -4.13 -13.43
C SER A 54 1.19 -3.30 -12.95
N VAL A 55 1.49 -2.10 -12.46
CA VAL A 55 0.50 -1.10 -12.07
C VAL A 55 0.34 -0.10 -13.22
N PRO A 56 -0.86 0.07 -13.79
CA PRO A 56 -1.06 0.95 -14.93
C PRO A 56 -1.03 2.43 -14.52
N THR A 57 -0.55 3.26 -15.44
CA THR A 57 -0.62 4.73 -15.34
C THR A 57 -2.06 5.21 -15.46
N VAL A 58 -2.43 6.16 -14.61
CA VAL A 58 -3.68 6.92 -14.73
C VAL A 58 -3.31 8.35 -15.09
N GLU A 59 -3.69 8.77 -16.30
CA GLU A 59 -3.28 10.05 -16.86
C GLU A 59 -3.63 11.22 -15.92
N GLY A 60 -2.62 12.05 -15.65
CA GLY A 60 -2.74 13.21 -14.77
C GLY A 60 -2.88 12.89 -13.27
N GLN A 61 -2.85 11.63 -12.85
CA GLN A 61 -3.07 11.23 -11.45
C GLN A 61 -1.97 10.32 -10.89
N ILE A 62 -1.71 9.19 -11.55
CA ILE A 62 -0.83 8.11 -11.05
C ILE A 62 0.14 7.72 -12.14
N LEU A 63 1.44 7.72 -11.84
CA LEU A 63 2.45 7.13 -12.70
C LEU A 63 2.55 5.63 -12.39
N GLY A 64 2.29 4.78 -13.39
CA GLY A 64 2.40 3.34 -13.23
C GLY A 64 3.83 2.88 -12.97
N ALA A 65 3.97 1.64 -12.50
CA ALA A 65 5.26 1.01 -12.25
C ALA A 65 5.18 -0.49 -12.52
N LYS A 66 6.33 -1.09 -12.86
CA LYS A 66 6.50 -2.54 -12.84
C LYS A 66 7.50 -2.91 -11.77
N ALA A 67 7.24 -3.98 -11.04
CA ALA A 67 8.14 -4.47 -10.01
C ALA A 67 8.20 -5.99 -9.98
N TYR A 68 9.35 -6.51 -9.57
CA TYR A 68 9.51 -7.91 -9.20
C TYR A 68 9.37 -8.03 -7.69
N CYS A 69 8.38 -8.81 -7.26
CA CYS A 69 8.11 -9.10 -5.86
C CYS A 69 8.58 -10.52 -5.54
N SER A 70 9.34 -10.67 -4.47
CA SER A 70 9.66 -11.97 -3.89
C SER A 70 9.79 -11.81 -2.39
N GLY A 71 9.31 -12.80 -1.65
CA GLY A 71 9.35 -12.79 -0.21
C GLY A 71 8.83 -14.11 0.36
N ASP A 72 8.88 -14.18 1.68
CA ASP A 72 8.49 -15.34 2.45
C ASP A 72 7.40 -14.98 3.45
N GLU A 73 6.77 -16.01 4.01
CA GLU A 73 5.97 -15.88 5.20
C GLU A 73 6.86 -15.48 6.39
N ASN A 74 6.77 -14.22 6.79
CA ASN A 74 7.71 -13.57 7.70
C ASN A 74 7.11 -13.19 9.07
N GLY A 75 5.83 -13.52 9.29
CA GLY A 75 5.08 -13.28 10.52
C GLY A 75 5.00 -14.47 11.47
N TYR A 76 5.46 -15.65 11.07
CA TYR A 76 5.20 -16.92 11.79
C TYR A 76 5.66 -16.94 13.25
N TYR A 77 6.72 -16.20 13.59
CA TYR A 77 7.28 -16.15 14.95
C TYR A 77 6.73 -15.01 15.81
N ARG A 78 5.83 -14.17 15.29
CA ARG A 78 5.24 -13.04 16.02
C ARG A 78 4.02 -13.50 16.83
N GLU A 79 3.78 -12.85 17.96
CA GLU A 79 2.65 -13.15 18.85
C GLU A 79 1.27 -12.99 18.17
N ASP A 80 1.19 -12.09 17.20
CA ASP A 80 0.00 -11.79 16.40
C ASP A 80 -0.03 -12.51 15.04
N PHE A 81 0.99 -13.34 14.76
CA PHE A 81 1.20 -14.03 13.49
C PHE A 81 1.11 -13.11 12.25
N SER A 82 1.41 -11.82 12.42
CA SER A 82 1.24 -10.83 11.36
C SER A 82 2.44 -10.80 10.42
N ASN A 83 2.16 -11.08 9.14
CA ASN A 83 3.12 -10.85 8.07
C ASN A 83 3.26 -9.35 7.81
N TYR A 84 4.47 -8.92 7.48
CA TYR A 84 4.78 -7.53 7.12
C TYR A 84 5.11 -7.41 5.63
N PHE A 85 4.88 -6.21 5.08
CA PHE A 85 5.15 -5.90 3.69
C PHE A 85 6.65 -5.92 3.41
N GLU A 86 7.03 -6.62 2.34
CA GLU A 86 8.37 -6.59 1.78
C GLU A 86 8.38 -5.79 0.48
N ASN A 87 9.38 -4.93 0.35
CA ASN A 87 9.53 -4.07 -0.81
C ASN A 87 9.88 -4.89 -2.05
N CYS A 88 9.11 -4.70 -3.11
CA CYS A 88 9.40 -5.26 -4.41
C CYS A 88 10.51 -4.43 -5.10
N ARG A 89 11.31 -5.10 -5.93
CA ARG A 89 12.33 -4.44 -6.75
C ARG A 89 11.66 -3.79 -7.95
N ILE A 90 11.66 -2.46 -8.01
CA ILE A 90 11.16 -1.71 -9.17
C ILE A 90 11.99 -2.05 -10.41
N LEU A 91 11.31 -2.40 -11.49
CA LEU A 91 11.87 -2.71 -12.81
C LEU A 91 11.65 -1.55 -13.78
N GLU A 92 10.46 -0.92 -13.72
CA GLU A 92 10.07 0.23 -14.54
C GLU A 92 9.23 1.21 -13.70
N GLY A 93 9.34 2.51 -13.99
CA GLY A 93 8.67 3.58 -13.23
C GLY A 93 9.64 4.37 -12.34
N VAL A 94 9.19 5.52 -11.84
CA VAL A 94 9.97 6.40 -10.95
C VAL A 94 9.13 6.84 -9.77
N ASN A 95 9.77 6.95 -8.60
CA ASN A 95 9.23 7.51 -7.35
C ASN A 95 8.00 6.81 -6.74
N ASN A 96 7.58 5.64 -7.22
CA ASN A 96 6.50 4.87 -6.58
C ASN A 96 7.04 3.56 -6.01
N GLY A 97 6.53 3.18 -4.84
CA GLY A 97 6.87 1.93 -4.16
C GLY A 97 5.86 0.85 -4.50
N ILE A 98 6.30 -0.39 -4.58
CA ILE A 98 5.42 -1.56 -4.58
C ILE A 98 5.94 -2.50 -3.51
N SER A 99 5.06 -2.98 -2.66
CA SER A 99 5.36 -3.99 -1.65
C SER A 99 4.31 -5.09 -1.66
N ALA A 100 4.68 -6.26 -1.18
CA ALA A 100 3.79 -7.41 -1.10
C ALA A 100 3.99 -8.15 0.23
N LYS A 101 2.97 -8.88 0.65
CA LYS A 101 3.06 -9.85 1.74
C LYS A 101 1.98 -10.92 1.61
N PHE A 102 2.18 -12.05 2.23
CA PHE A 102 1.08 -12.96 2.51
C PHE A 102 0.14 -12.40 3.59
N SER A 103 -1.14 -12.79 3.57
CA SER A 103 -2.04 -12.57 4.70
C SER A 103 -1.58 -13.36 5.93
N SER A 104 -2.03 -12.96 7.12
CA SER A 104 -1.81 -13.76 8.32
C SER A 104 -2.57 -15.09 8.23
N ARG A 105 -2.03 -16.14 8.84
CA ARG A 105 -2.79 -17.40 8.98
C ARG A 105 -3.92 -17.23 9.99
N GLU A 106 -5.04 -17.91 9.76
CA GLU A 106 -6.10 -18.00 10.77
C GLU A 106 -5.66 -18.83 12.00
N ASN A 107 -4.71 -19.76 11.82
CA ASN A 107 -4.14 -20.58 12.88
C ASN A 107 -2.65 -20.89 12.61
N SER A 108 -1.85 -20.95 13.68
CA SER A 108 -0.42 -21.28 13.67
C SER A 108 -0.09 -22.75 13.40
N THR A 109 -1.09 -23.65 13.50
CA THR A 109 -0.86 -25.11 13.44
C THR A 109 -1.24 -25.78 12.11
N SER A 110 -2.01 -25.11 11.24
CA SER A 110 -2.44 -25.70 9.97
C SER A 110 -2.74 -24.64 8.92
N GLY A 111 -2.70 -25.07 7.65
CA GLY A 111 -3.01 -24.24 6.49
C GLY A 111 -1.80 -23.55 5.87
N SER A 112 -2.09 -22.61 5.00
CA SER A 112 -1.16 -21.73 4.28
C SER A 112 -1.83 -20.36 4.23
N PRO A 113 -1.07 -19.25 4.14
CA PRO A 113 -1.70 -17.95 3.95
C PRO A 113 -2.73 -17.95 2.82
N GLU A 114 -3.89 -17.36 3.08
CA GLU A 114 -5.01 -17.45 2.13
C GLU A 114 -4.85 -16.50 0.95
N ASP A 115 -4.23 -15.35 1.18
CA ASP A 115 -4.15 -14.27 0.21
C ASP A 115 -2.72 -13.75 0.07
N ILE A 116 -2.42 -13.24 -1.12
CA ILE A 116 -1.34 -12.30 -1.35
C ILE A 116 -1.94 -10.89 -1.27
N VAL A 117 -1.31 -10.02 -0.49
CA VAL A 117 -1.67 -8.61 -0.33
C VAL A 117 -0.59 -7.77 -0.98
N LEU A 118 -1.00 -6.87 -1.86
CA LEU A 118 -0.13 -5.95 -2.57
C LEU A 118 -0.42 -4.53 -2.09
N SER A 119 0.62 -3.72 -1.97
CA SER A 119 0.51 -2.30 -1.70
C SER A 119 1.31 -1.48 -2.70
N PHE A 120 0.66 -0.51 -3.32
CA PHE A 120 1.29 0.49 -4.18
C PHE A 120 1.36 1.82 -3.44
N GLU A 121 2.57 2.31 -3.27
CA GLU A 121 2.87 3.61 -2.69
C GLU A 121 2.99 4.66 -3.80
N LEU A 122 2.05 5.60 -3.83
CA LEU A 122 2.16 6.82 -4.62
C LEU A 122 2.92 7.86 -3.81
N ALA A 123 4.09 8.29 -4.28
CA ALA A 123 4.86 9.31 -3.58
C ALA A 123 4.12 10.65 -3.46
N ALA A 124 4.51 11.36 -2.39
CA ALA A 124 4.13 12.74 -2.17
C ALA A 124 4.55 13.62 -3.36
N TYR A 125 3.75 14.64 -3.63
CA TYR A 125 4.02 15.59 -4.70
C TYR A 125 4.07 17.01 -4.13
N GLU A 126 5.29 17.45 -3.84
CA GLU A 126 5.61 18.76 -3.26
C GLU A 126 4.98 19.94 -3.99
N PRO A 127 4.99 20.03 -5.34
CA PRO A 127 4.43 21.18 -6.05
C PRO A 127 2.95 21.44 -5.78
N THR A 128 2.18 20.42 -5.37
CA THR A 128 0.77 20.57 -5.00
C THR A 128 0.52 20.35 -3.50
N GLY A 129 1.56 20.07 -2.71
CA GLY A 129 1.42 19.68 -1.31
C GLY A 129 0.61 18.38 -1.12
N ARG A 130 0.59 17.49 -2.12
CA ARG A 130 -0.15 16.23 -2.03
C ARG A 130 0.66 15.25 -1.16
N PRO A 131 0.08 14.65 -0.11
CA PRO A 131 0.79 13.65 0.69
C PRO A 131 1.03 12.37 -0.11
N ALA A 132 1.83 11.46 0.44
CA ALA A 132 1.97 10.12 -0.13
C ALA A 132 0.75 9.26 0.25
N TYR A 133 0.46 8.24 -0.55
CA TYR A 133 -0.68 7.36 -0.32
C TYR A 133 -0.33 5.91 -0.62
N ASN A 134 -0.90 5.01 0.19
CA ASN A 134 -0.88 3.59 -0.05
C ASN A 134 -2.24 3.14 -0.57
N PHE A 135 -2.21 2.48 -1.72
CA PHE A 135 -3.32 1.70 -2.23
C PHE A 135 -3.05 0.24 -1.87
N THR A 136 -4.05 -0.49 -1.42
CA THR A 136 -3.92 -1.91 -1.09
C THR A 136 -4.98 -2.72 -1.79
N GLY A 137 -4.59 -3.91 -2.24
CA GLY A 137 -5.47 -4.90 -2.83
C GLY A 137 -4.98 -6.29 -2.45
N SER A 138 -5.88 -7.27 -2.51
CA SER A 138 -5.55 -8.67 -2.24
C SER A 138 -6.12 -9.59 -3.29
N HIS A 139 -5.51 -10.77 -3.40
CA HIS A 139 -6.00 -11.86 -4.21
C HIS A 139 -5.70 -13.18 -3.51
N LYS A 140 -6.56 -14.19 -3.73
CA LYS A 140 -6.32 -15.53 -3.17
C LYS A 140 -4.98 -16.08 -3.64
N ALA A 141 -4.16 -16.56 -2.71
CA ALA A 141 -2.86 -17.14 -3.01
C ALA A 141 -3.04 -18.48 -3.73
N ILE A 142 -2.38 -18.64 -4.87
CA ILE A 142 -2.43 -19.87 -5.67
C ILE A 142 -1.13 -20.64 -5.44
N TYR A 143 -1.16 -21.73 -4.68
CA TYR A 143 0.04 -22.54 -4.44
C TYR A 143 0.29 -23.49 -5.62
N ASN A 144 1.14 -23.07 -6.54
CA ASN A 144 1.38 -23.70 -7.83
C ASN A 144 2.80 -24.25 -8.02
N GLN A 145 3.59 -24.43 -6.94
CA GLN A 145 4.91 -25.06 -7.05
C GLN A 145 4.81 -26.34 -7.91
N PHE A 146 5.60 -26.40 -8.98
CA PHE A 146 5.65 -27.47 -9.99
C PHE A 146 4.58 -27.50 -11.08
N ILE A 147 3.70 -26.50 -11.21
CA ILE A 147 2.71 -26.42 -12.29
C ILE A 147 3.14 -25.39 -13.32
N ALA A 148 3.33 -25.82 -14.57
CA ALA A 148 3.49 -24.96 -15.73
C ALA A 148 2.18 -24.93 -16.55
N PRO A 149 1.80 -23.79 -17.16
CA PRO A 149 2.48 -22.49 -17.14
C PRO A 149 2.31 -21.75 -15.80
N GLU A 150 3.22 -20.80 -15.54
CA GLU A 150 3.08 -19.86 -14.42
C GLU A 150 1.74 -19.12 -14.51
N GLN A 151 1.11 -18.90 -13.37
CA GLN A 151 -0.21 -18.29 -13.33
C GLN A 151 -0.10 -16.77 -13.46
N GLU A 152 -1.19 -16.16 -13.89
CA GLU A 152 -1.34 -14.71 -13.99
C GLU A 152 -2.75 -14.36 -13.50
N PHE A 153 -2.90 -13.21 -12.87
CA PHE A 153 -4.17 -12.72 -12.35
C PHE A 153 -4.14 -11.22 -12.13
N ASP A 154 -5.32 -10.63 -11.98
CA ASP A 154 -5.45 -9.21 -11.69
C ASP A 154 -5.84 -8.96 -10.24
N VAL A 155 -5.33 -7.87 -9.68
CA VAL A 155 -5.60 -7.40 -8.32
C VAL A 155 -6.27 -6.03 -8.43
N THR A 156 -7.49 -5.91 -7.92
CA THR A 156 -8.17 -4.61 -7.80
C THR A 156 -7.92 -4.04 -6.42
N PRO A 157 -7.37 -2.82 -6.29
CA PRO A 157 -7.22 -2.17 -5.00
C PRO A 157 -8.58 -1.86 -4.39
N THR A 158 -8.70 -2.08 -3.08
CA THR A 158 -9.94 -1.89 -2.33
C THR A 158 -9.82 -0.85 -1.23
N GLU A 159 -8.60 -0.52 -0.79
CA GLU A 159 -8.38 0.48 0.24
C GLU A 159 -7.33 1.49 -0.20
N VAL A 160 -7.49 2.72 0.30
CA VAL A 160 -6.54 3.82 0.12
C VAL A 160 -6.34 4.51 1.46
N SER A 161 -5.08 4.74 1.82
CA SER A 161 -4.70 5.41 3.06
C SER A 161 -3.62 6.45 2.79
N THR A 162 -3.68 7.57 3.50
CA THR A 162 -2.61 8.58 3.51
C THR A 162 -1.43 8.08 4.35
N ILE A 163 -0.23 8.30 3.85
CA ILE A 163 1.00 8.14 4.62
C ILE A 163 1.26 9.47 5.33
N ALA A 164 1.36 9.41 6.66
CA ALA A 164 1.63 10.57 7.52
C ALA A 164 3.12 10.83 7.66
#